data_AF-A0A125SHJ8-F1
#
_entry.id   AF-A0A125SHJ8-F1
#
_cell.length_a   1.000
_cell.length_b   1.000
_cell.length_c   1.000
_cell.angle_alpha   90.00
_cell.angle_beta   90.00
_cell.angle_gamma   90.00
#
_symmetry.space_group_name_H-M   'P 1'
#
loop_
_entity.id
_entity.type
_entity.pdbx_description
1 polymer ?
#
loop_
_entity_poly.entity_id
_entity_poly.type
_entity_poly.pdbx_seq_one_letter_code
_entity_poly.pdbx_strand_id
1 'polypeptide(L)'
;MKEVALSEKETTYLAILVVSHLDRFVDGCVAVVGDDGTSYGQPAGEGGIYQTTVKTPDFDPLTLNVNWKSLPSNLMYEILSLPYQIETLNRKISNAGDYDDPPEYASFFWERRHGYAAMGLEFVRIAKLLRQHANLPPLPSINGEWSRDKFLSDQKIRFEKLRDDHQRTMQPVPLASATVNVPGAPAG
;
A
#
# COMPACT_ATOMS: atom_id res chain seq x y z
N MET A 1 -23.54 35.89 2.71
CA MET A 1 -24.07 34.88 3.66
C MET A 1 -24.69 33.68 2.94
N LYS A 2 -25.68 33.83 2.04
CA LYS A 2 -26.28 32.69 1.32
C LYS A 2 -25.30 31.89 0.45
N GLU A 3 -24.40 32.59 -0.27
CA GLU A 3 -23.43 31.96 -1.19
C GLU A 3 -22.32 31.19 -0.44
N VAL A 4 -21.86 31.71 0.70
CA VAL A 4 -20.89 31.05 1.59
C VAL A 4 -21.50 29.79 2.23
N ALA A 5 -22.74 29.87 2.74
CA ALA A 5 -23.42 28.73 3.35
C ALA A 5 -23.81 27.63 2.34
N LEU A 6 -24.01 27.99 1.07
CA LEU A 6 -24.24 27.03 -0.02
C LEU A 6 -22.94 26.29 -0.34
N SER A 7 -21.81 27.02 -0.41
CA SER A 7 -20.48 26.44 -0.59
C SER A 7 -20.08 25.49 0.54
N GLU A 8 -20.43 25.78 1.80
CA GLU A 8 -20.15 24.89 2.93
C GLU A 8 -20.92 23.57 2.82
N LYS A 9 -22.21 23.61 2.50
CA LYS A 9 -23.02 22.39 2.30
C LYS A 9 -22.52 21.54 1.13
N GLU A 10 -22.11 22.18 0.03
CA GLU A 10 -21.50 21.50 -1.12
C GLU A 10 -20.19 20.81 -0.73
N THR A 11 -19.30 21.50 0.00
CA THR A 11 -18.04 20.93 0.48
C THR A 11 -18.27 19.78 1.45
N THR A 12 -19.21 19.90 2.40
CA THR A 12 -19.55 18.81 3.31
C THR A 12 -20.11 17.60 2.56
N TYR A 13 -21.03 17.80 1.61
CA TYR A 13 -21.59 16.71 0.81
C TYR A 13 -20.50 15.99 -0.01
N LEU A 14 -19.65 16.76 -0.69
CA LEU A 14 -18.49 16.24 -1.41
C LEU A 14 -17.61 15.40 -0.48
N ALA A 15 -17.25 15.96 0.68
CA ALA A 15 -16.36 15.29 1.63
C ALA A 15 -16.97 13.97 2.13
N ILE A 16 -18.26 13.93 2.45
CA ILE A 16 -18.94 12.69 2.89
C ILE A 16 -18.86 11.61 1.80
N LEU A 17 -19.17 11.96 0.55
CA LEU A 17 -19.13 11.00 -0.55
C LEU A 17 -17.70 10.51 -0.80
N VAL A 18 -16.76 11.44 -0.99
CA VAL A 18 -15.38 11.08 -1.33
C VAL A 18 -14.73 10.29 -0.20
N VAL A 19 -14.89 10.69 1.07
CA VAL A 19 -14.37 9.92 2.21
C VAL A 19 -14.92 8.50 2.24
N SER A 20 -16.21 8.31 1.95
CA SER A 20 -16.82 6.98 1.91
C SER A 20 -16.18 6.08 0.84
N HIS A 21 -15.85 6.63 -0.32
CA HIS A 21 -15.15 5.89 -1.38
C HIS A 21 -13.68 5.63 -1.02
N LEU A 22 -12.98 6.60 -0.42
CA LEU A 22 -11.61 6.42 0.07
C LEU A 22 -11.57 5.31 1.14
N ASP A 23 -12.52 5.29 2.07
CA ASP A 23 -12.59 4.27 3.11
C ASP A 23 -12.81 2.87 2.54
N ARG A 24 -13.69 2.72 1.54
CA ARG A 24 -13.93 1.44 0.85
C ARG A 24 -12.68 0.95 0.12
N PHE A 25 -11.93 1.87 -0.50
CA PHE A 25 -10.66 1.53 -1.13
C PHE A 25 -9.66 1.01 -0.09
N VAL A 26 -9.55 1.67 1.07
CA VAL A 26 -8.69 1.23 2.19
C VAL A 26 -9.05 -0.18 2.67
N ASP A 27 -10.34 -0.50 2.79
CA ASP A 27 -10.78 -1.85 3.18
C ASP A 27 -10.41 -2.89 2.11
N GLY A 28 -10.46 -2.53 0.83
CA GLY A 28 -9.95 -3.36 -0.25
C GLY A 28 -8.42 -3.55 -0.17
N CYS A 29 -7.66 -2.51 0.20
CA CYS A 29 -6.23 -2.63 0.45
C CYS A 29 -5.94 -3.63 1.58
N VAL A 30 -6.73 -3.60 2.67
CA VAL A 30 -6.60 -4.59 3.76
C VAL A 30 -6.76 -6.01 3.22
N ALA A 31 -7.79 -6.26 2.40
CA ALA A 31 -8.01 -7.57 1.80
C ALA A 31 -6.81 -8.01 0.95
N VAL A 32 -6.31 -7.12 0.07
CA VAL A 32 -5.12 -7.36 -0.77
C VAL A 32 -3.88 -7.67 0.05
N VAL A 33 -3.66 -6.95 1.14
CA VAL A 33 -2.51 -7.14 2.04
C VAL A 33 -2.61 -8.46 2.80
N GLY A 34 -3.81 -8.93 3.09
CA GLY A 34 -4.07 -10.24 3.70
C GLY A 34 -3.92 -11.43 2.75
N ASP A 35 -4.08 -11.20 1.45
CA ASP A 35 -4.03 -12.24 0.41
C ASP A 35 -2.58 -12.67 0.14
N ASP A 36 -2.22 -13.83 0.67
CA ASP A 36 -0.92 -14.47 0.49
C ASP A 36 -0.91 -15.54 -0.60
N GLY A 37 -1.97 -15.62 -1.41
CA GLY A 37 -2.09 -16.59 -2.48
C GLY A 37 -2.57 -17.97 -2.06
N THR A 38 -3.01 -18.11 -0.80
CA THR A 38 -3.53 -19.37 -0.24
C THR A 38 -5.05 -19.33 -0.01
N SER A 39 -5.67 -20.50 -0.06
CA SER A 39 -7.04 -20.75 0.37
C SER A 39 -7.06 -21.94 1.33
N TYR A 40 -7.63 -21.75 2.51
CA TYR A 40 -7.63 -22.75 3.58
C TYR A 40 -6.23 -23.30 3.94
N GLY A 41 -5.20 -22.45 3.84
CA GLY A 41 -3.81 -22.80 4.15
C GLY A 41 -3.10 -23.62 3.07
N GLN A 42 -3.67 -23.73 1.86
CA GLN A 42 -3.08 -24.39 0.70
C GLN A 42 -2.97 -23.39 -0.47
N PRO A 43 -2.07 -23.59 -1.44
CA PRO A 43 -2.01 -22.75 -2.64
C PRO A 43 -3.38 -22.68 -3.32
N ALA A 44 -3.84 -21.46 -3.64
CA ALA A 44 -5.21 -21.24 -4.12
C ALA A 44 -5.42 -21.63 -5.59
N GLY A 45 -4.34 -21.76 -6.37
CA GLY A 45 -4.36 -22.12 -7.78
C GLY A 45 -4.23 -23.62 -8.03
N GLU A 46 -4.43 -24.01 -9.28
CA GLU A 46 -4.26 -25.40 -9.72
C GLU A 46 -2.79 -25.86 -9.61
N GLY A 47 -2.58 -27.16 -9.40
CA GLY A 47 -1.23 -27.75 -9.39
C GLY A 47 -0.33 -27.33 -8.22
N GLY A 48 -0.90 -26.77 -7.15
CA GLY A 48 -0.13 -26.27 -5.99
C GLY A 48 0.47 -24.88 -6.22
N ILE A 49 -0.05 -24.14 -7.20
CA ILE A 49 0.40 -22.78 -7.52
C ILE A 49 -0.32 -21.76 -6.64
N TYR A 50 0.41 -20.75 -6.17
CA TYR A 50 -0.16 -19.64 -5.42
C TYR A 50 -0.85 -18.68 -6.38
N GLN A 51 -2.08 -18.26 -6.06
CA GLN A 51 -2.87 -17.40 -6.92
C GLN A 51 -3.67 -16.40 -6.10
N THR A 52 -3.83 -15.17 -6.59
CA THR A 52 -4.59 -14.13 -5.89
C THR A 52 -6.01 -14.60 -5.58
N THR A 53 -6.44 -14.44 -4.35
CA THR A 53 -7.79 -14.81 -3.89
C THR A 53 -8.74 -13.61 -3.82
N VAL A 54 -8.19 -12.40 -3.83
CA VAL A 54 -8.97 -11.15 -3.77
C VAL A 54 -8.69 -10.26 -4.97
N LYS A 55 -9.70 -9.50 -5.39
CA LYS A 55 -9.54 -8.45 -6.40
C LYS A 55 -8.87 -7.23 -5.80
N THR A 56 -8.12 -6.51 -6.62
CA THR A 56 -7.59 -5.20 -6.23
C THR A 56 -8.73 -4.17 -6.15
N PRO A 57 -8.69 -3.23 -5.20
CA PRO A 57 -9.68 -2.17 -5.14
C PRO A 57 -9.49 -1.16 -6.27
N ASP A 58 -10.59 -0.53 -6.68
CA ASP A 58 -10.64 0.56 -7.65
C ASP A 58 -11.10 1.87 -6.98
N PHE A 59 -10.72 2.98 -7.60
CA PHE A 59 -11.17 4.30 -7.19
C PHE A 59 -11.22 5.21 -8.41
N ASP A 60 -12.43 5.63 -8.78
CA ASP A 60 -12.66 6.59 -9.84
C ASP A 60 -13.40 7.82 -9.26
N PRO A 61 -12.66 8.90 -8.93
CA PRO A 61 -13.29 10.10 -8.38
C PRO A 61 -14.20 10.81 -9.39
N LEU A 62 -13.94 10.70 -10.69
CA LEU A 62 -14.69 11.47 -11.70
C LEU A 62 -16.10 10.91 -11.95
N THR A 63 -16.38 9.69 -11.47
CA THR A 63 -17.75 9.14 -11.43
C THR A 63 -18.64 9.78 -10.37
N LEU A 64 -18.05 10.50 -9.40
CA LEU A 64 -18.78 11.16 -8.34
C LEU A 64 -19.36 12.49 -8.83
N ASN A 65 -20.68 12.63 -8.75
CA ASN A 65 -21.38 13.86 -9.13
C ASN A 65 -21.28 14.93 -8.03
N VAL A 66 -20.09 15.54 -7.90
CA VAL A 66 -19.75 16.54 -6.87
C VAL A 66 -18.99 17.72 -7.47
N ASN A 67 -19.06 18.88 -6.82
CA ASN A 67 -18.35 20.08 -7.24
C ASN A 67 -16.89 20.11 -6.75
N TRP A 68 -15.97 19.52 -7.51
CA TRP A 68 -14.54 19.46 -7.15
C TRP A 68 -13.88 20.82 -6.84
N LYS A 69 -14.41 21.91 -7.40
CA LYS A 69 -13.91 23.27 -7.16
C LYS A 69 -14.19 23.79 -5.74
N SER A 70 -15.02 23.08 -4.98
CA SER A 70 -15.30 23.43 -3.58
C SER A 70 -14.18 23.01 -2.62
N LEU A 71 -13.22 22.22 -3.09
CA LEU A 71 -12.04 21.81 -2.33
C LEU A 71 -10.84 22.75 -2.52
N PRO A 72 -9.93 22.83 -1.54
CA PRO A 72 -8.59 23.37 -1.72
C PRO A 72 -7.87 22.68 -2.86
N SER A 73 -7.14 23.44 -3.69
CA SER A 73 -6.52 22.94 -4.91
C SER A 73 -5.55 21.78 -4.67
N ASN A 74 -4.82 21.79 -3.55
CA ASN A 74 -3.93 20.70 -3.15
C ASN A 74 -4.70 19.41 -2.84
N LEU A 75 -5.79 19.49 -2.07
CA LEU A 75 -6.59 18.31 -1.72
C LEU A 75 -7.32 17.74 -2.93
N MET A 76 -7.85 18.62 -3.79
CA MET A 76 -8.42 18.23 -5.08
C MET A 76 -7.38 17.52 -5.95
N TYR A 77 -6.19 18.10 -6.11
CA TYR A 77 -5.12 17.48 -6.90
C TYR A 77 -4.71 16.11 -6.36
N GLU A 78 -4.50 16.00 -5.04
CA GLU A 78 -4.16 14.73 -4.40
C GLU A 78 -5.20 13.66 -4.73
N ILE A 79 -6.50 13.93 -4.49
CA ILE A 79 -7.59 12.98 -4.74
C ILE A 79 -7.69 12.61 -6.22
N LEU A 80 -7.67 13.59 -7.13
CA LEU A 80 -7.81 13.36 -8.56
C LEU A 80 -6.59 12.65 -9.18
N SER A 81 -5.43 12.68 -8.51
CA SER A 81 -4.24 11.95 -8.95
C SER A 81 -4.23 10.47 -8.55
N LEU A 82 -5.08 10.05 -7.60
CA LEU A 82 -5.10 8.69 -7.06
C LEU A 82 -5.27 7.58 -8.12
N PRO A 83 -6.14 7.70 -9.14
CA PRO A 83 -6.26 6.67 -10.18
C PRO A 83 -4.92 6.39 -10.88
N TYR A 84 -4.18 7.44 -11.24
CA TYR A 84 -2.86 7.30 -11.87
C TYR A 84 -1.83 6.61 -10.94
N GLN A 85 -1.89 6.90 -9.64
CA GLN A 85 -1.04 6.24 -8.65
C GLN A 85 -1.37 4.74 -8.53
N ILE A 86 -2.66 4.38 -8.56
CA ILE A 86 -3.13 2.99 -8.58
C ILE A 86 -2.64 2.27 -9.84
N GLU A 87 -2.78 2.88 -11.02
CA GLU A 87 -2.27 2.32 -12.28
C GLU A 87 -0.76 2.09 -12.24
N THR A 88 -0.02 3.07 -11.71
CA THR A 88 1.44 2.96 -11.58
C THR A 88 1.84 1.82 -10.65
N LEU A 89 1.13 1.65 -9.52
CA LEU A 89 1.33 0.52 -8.62
C LEU A 89 1.01 -0.80 -9.30
N ASN A 90 -0.13 -0.91 -9.99
CA ASN A 90 -0.55 -2.14 -10.66
C ASN A 90 0.44 -2.57 -11.75
N ARG A 91 0.97 -1.62 -12.53
CA ARG A 91 2.02 -1.88 -13.50
C ARG A 91 3.30 -2.38 -12.83
N LYS A 92 3.69 -1.80 -11.69
CA LYS A 92 4.85 -2.28 -10.92
C LYS A 92 4.65 -3.74 -10.44
N ILE A 93 3.45 -4.06 -9.94
CA ILE A 93 3.08 -5.41 -9.51
C ILE A 93 3.12 -6.39 -10.69
N SER A 94 2.53 -6.02 -11.82
CA SER A 94 2.55 -6.84 -13.05
C SER A 94 3.98 -7.14 -13.47
N ASN A 95 4.83 -6.10 -13.58
CA ASN A 95 6.23 -6.26 -13.96
C ASN A 95 7.00 -7.17 -12.99
N ALA A 96 6.66 -7.15 -11.70
CA ALA A 96 7.28 -8.05 -10.73
C ALA A 96 6.88 -9.51 -10.98
N GLY A 97 5.63 -9.77 -11.35
CA GLY A 97 5.13 -11.12 -11.66
C GLY A 97 5.60 -11.66 -13.01
N ASP A 98 5.88 -10.81 -14.00
CA ASP A 98 6.34 -11.24 -15.33
C ASP A 98 7.68 -12.00 -15.30
N TYR A 99 8.49 -11.79 -14.25
CA TYR A 99 9.81 -12.42 -14.08
C TYR A 99 9.90 -13.27 -12.81
N ASP A 100 8.77 -13.67 -12.25
CA ASP A 100 8.71 -14.39 -10.98
C ASP A 100 8.43 -15.87 -11.19
N ASP A 101 9.10 -16.71 -10.41
CA ASP A 101 9.08 -18.15 -10.62
C ASP A 101 7.92 -18.82 -9.83
N PRO A 102 7.21 -19.78 -10.44
CA PRO A 102 6.26 -20.62 -9.73
C PRO A 102 6.97 -21.59 -8.76
N PRO A 103 6.27 -22.15 -7.75
CA PRO A 103 4.83 -21.99 -7.51
C PRO A 103 4.42 -20.79 -6.65
N GLU A 104 5.34 -20.16 -5.91
CA GLU A 104 4.99 -19.15 -4.90
C GLU A 104 4.76 -17.75 -5.47
N TYR A 105 5.37 -17.39 -6.60
CA TYR A 105 5.37 -16.03 -7.11
C TYR A 105 5.67 -15.00 -6.00
N ALA A 106 6.78 -15.24 -5.30
CA ALA A 106 7.15 -14.52 -4.10
C ALA A 106 7.34 -13.01 -4.34
N SER A 107 7.96 -12.63 -5.45
CA SER A 107 8.19 -11.22 -5.81
C SER A 107 6.88 -10.49 -6.12
N PHE A 108 5.98 -11.14 -6.87
CA PHE A 108 4.66 -10.63 -7.18
C PHE A 108 3.84 -10.39 -5.91
N PHE A 109 3.72 -11.40 -5.04
CA PHE A 109 2.95 -11.28 -3.80
C PHE A 109 3.58 -10.28 -2.84
N TRP A 110 4.92 -10.21 -2.78
CA TRP A 110 5.60 -9.18 -1.99
C TRP A 110 5.26 -7.77 -2.50
N GLU A 111 5.47 -7.50 -3.79
CA GLU A 111 5.20 -6.17 -4.37
C GLU A 111 3.72 -5.78 -4.26
N ARG A 112 2.82 -6.75 -4.47
CA ARG A 112 1.38 -6.54 -4.32
C ARG A 112 1.00 -6.17 -2.89
N ARG A 113 1.40 -6.98 -1.90
CA ARG A 113 1.00 -6.76 -0.51
C ARG A 113 1.69 -5.53 0.08
N HIS A 114 2.98 -5.35 -0.17
CA HIS A 114 3.68 -4.15 0.28
C HIS A 114 3.12 -2.87 -0.37
N GLY A 115 2.94 -2.89 -1.69
CA GLY A 115 2.46 -1.74 -2.44
C GLY A 115 1.06 -1.30 -2.03
N TYR A 116 0.14 -2.24 -1.83
CA TYR A 116 -1.21 -1.91 -1.35
C TYR A 116 -1.26 -1.55 0.14
N ALA A 117 -0.32 -2.02 0.97
CA ALA A 117 -0.17 -1.52 2.33
C ALA A 117 0.20 -0.02 2.33
N ALA A 118 1.18 0.36 1.50
CA ALA A 118 1.57 1.76 1.34
C ALA A 118 0.46 2.63 0.72
N MET A 119 -0.20 2.14 -0.34
CA MET A 119 -1.30 2.86 -1.00
C MET A 119 -2.48 3.07 -0.05
N GLY A 120 -2.86 2.05 0.73
CA GLY A 120 -3.92 2.16 1.72
C GLY A 120 -3.63 3.23 2.78
N LEU A 121 -2.39 3.34 3.25
CA LEU A 121 -2.00 4.39 4.21
C LEU A 121 -2.09 5.80 3.61
N GLU A 122 -1.79 5.95 2.32
CA GLU A 122 -1.94 7.23 1.63
C GLU A 122 -3.42 7.64 1.50
N PHE A 123 -4.29 6.70 1.15
CA PHE A 123 -5.74 6.93 1.15
C PHE A 123 -6.27 7.28 2.55
N VAL A 124 -5.77 6.60 3.60
CA VAL A 124 -6.09 6.94 5.00
C VAL A 124 -5.70 8.39 5.32
N ARG A 125 -4.50 8.83 4.89
CA ARG A 125 -4.02 10.20 5.11
C ARG A 125 -4.94 11.22 4.44
N ILE A 126 -5.27 11.01 3.16
CA ILE A 126 -6.15 11.90 2.39
C ILE A 126 -7.56 11.93 3.01
N ALA A 127 -8.10 10.77 3.40
CA ALA A 127 -9.41 10.70 4.03
C ALA A 127 -9.45 11.41 5.40
N LYS A 128 -8.33 11.43 6.15
CA LYS A 128 -8.23 12.22 7.40
C LYS A 128 -8.18 13.72 7.11
N LEU A 129 -7.40 14.16 6.13
CA LEU A 129 -7.34 15.57 5.72
C LEU A 129 -8.70 16.08 5.24
N LEU A 130 -9.40 15.28 4.44
CA LEU A 130 -10.72 15.66 3.93
C LEU A 130 -11.78 15.73 5.03
N ARG A 131 -11.77 14.81 5.99
CA ARG A 131 -12.62 14.91 7.19
C ARG A 131 -12.33 16.16 7.99
N GLN A 132 -11.06 16.47 8.24
CA GLN A 132 -10.64 17.68 8.94
C GLN A 132 -11.10 18.95 8.21
N HIS A 133 -10.92 19.00 6.90
CA HIS A 133 -11.33 20.14 6.08
C HIS A 133 -12.84 20.40 6.15
N ALA A 134 -13.65 19.35 6.16
CA ALA A 134 -15.11 19.44 6.19
C ALA A 134 -15.73 19.34 7.60
N ASN A 135 -14.91 19.37 8.67
CA ASN A 135 -15.34 19.18 10.06
C ASN A 135 -16.19 17.91 10.29
N LEU A 136 -15.87 16.84 9.57
CA LEU A 136 -16.52 15.54 9.72
C LEU A 136 -15.95 14.80 10.93
N PRO A 137 -16.77 13.96 11.61
CA PRO A 137 -16.26 13.12 12.68
C PRO A 137 -15.17 12.18 12.14
N PRO A 138 -14.16 11.84 12.96
CA PRO A 138 -13.19 10.82 12.60
C PRO A 138 -13.91 9.48 12.39
N LEU A 139 -13.25 8.56 11.68
CA LEU A 139 -13.74 7.19 11.61
C LEU A 139 -13.89 6.64 13.05
N PRO A 140 -15.02 6.01 13.40
CA PRO A 140 -15.19 5.45 14.74
C PRO A 140 -14.09 4.44 15.05
N SER A 141 -13.27 4.72 16.06
CA SER A 141 -12.36 3.74 16.64
C SER A 141 -13.11 2.95 17.70
N ILE A 142 -13.23 1.64 17.52
CA ILE A 142 -13.77 0.78 18.58
C ILE A 142 -12.60 0.39 19.47
N ASN A 143 -12.62 0.86 20.72
CA ASN A 143 -11.52 0.70 21.66
C ASN A 143 -11.20 -0.80 21.90
N GLY A 144 -9.96 -1.20 21.63
CA GLY A 144 -9.49 -2.57 21.81
C GLY A 144 -9.80 -3.52 20.65
N GLU A 145 -10.50 -3.05 19.62
CA GLU A 145 -10.76 -3.84 18.41
C GLU A 145 -9.69 -3.64 17.32
N TRP A 146 -9.78 -4.48 16.29
CA TRP A 146 -8.94 -4.45 15.11
C TRP A 146 -8.92 -3.07 14.44
N SER A 147 -7.74 -2.62 14.01
CA SER A 147 -7.55 -1.34 13.30
C SER A 147 -6.93 -1.59 11.92
N ARG A 148 -7.65 -1.19 10.88
CA ARG A 148 -7.16 -1.24 9.50
C ARG A 148 -5.89 -0.42 9.28
N ASP A 149 -5.85 0.81 9.83
CA ASP A 149 -4.70 1.71 9.73
C ASP A 149 -3.46 1.05 10.36
N LYS A 150 -3.63 0.45 11.56
CA LYS A 150 -2.56 -0.25 12.25
C LYS A 150 -2.11 -1.49 11.48
N PHE A 151 -3.07 -2.29 10.98
CA PHE A 151 -2.78 -3.47 10.18
C PHE A 151 -1.94 -3.12 8.94
N LEU A 152 -2.34 -2.11 8.17
CA LEU A 152 -1.60 -1.66 6.98
C LEU A 152 -0.20 -1.17 7.35
N SER A 153 -0.08 -0.37 8.41
CA SER A 153 1.22 0.11 8.90
C SER A 153 2.14 -1.02 9.33
N ASP A 154 1.64 -1.96 10.13
CA ASP A 154 2.42 -3.10 10.63
C ASP A 154 2.89 -3.99 9.46
N GLN A 155 2.01 -4.27 8.50
CA GLN A 155 2.38 -5.08 7.32
C GLN A 155 3.40 -4.37 6.43
N LYS A 156 3.25 -3.06 6.20
CA LYS A 156 4.25 -2.27 5.46
C LYS A 156 5.63 -2.39 6.10
N ILE A 157 5.74 -2.12 7.41
CA ILE A 157 6.99 -2.22 8.15
C ILE A 157 7.57 -3.64 8.07
N ARG A 158 6.72 -4.66 8.21
CA ARG A 158 7.13 -6.07 8.11
C ARG A 158 7.75 -6.36 6.74
N PHE A 159 7.12 -5.95 5.64
CA PHE A 159 7.63 -6.21 4.30
C PHE A 159 8.91 -5.44 4.00
N GLU A 160 9.03 -4.19 4.46
CA GLU A 160 10.25 -3.39 4.35
C GLU A 160 11.42 -4.08 5.06
N LYS A 161 11.20 -4.57 6.30
CA LYS A 161 12.22 -5.31 7.03
C LYS A 161 12.65 -6.60 6.31
N LEU A 162 11.68 -7.37 5.79
CA LEU A 162 11.99 -8.60 5.04
C LEU A 162 12.86 -8.32 3.81
N ARG A 163 12.62 -7.20 3.13
CA ARG A 163 13.42 -6.77 1.98
C ARG A 163 14.84 -6.38 2.39
N ASP A 164 14.98 -5.60 3.46
CA ASP A 164 16.29 -5.19 3.97
C ASP A 164 17.13 -6.41 4.39
N ASP A 165 16.50 -7.37 5.07
CA ASP A 165 17.17 -8.60 5.51
C ASP A 165 17.60 -9.45 4.31
N HIS A 166 16.76 -9.59 3.28
CA HIS A 166 17.11 -10.29 2.04
C HIS A 166 18.25 -9.59 1.27
N GLN A 167 18.25 -8.26 1.22
CA GLN A 167 19.33 -7.51 0.58
C GLN A 167 20.66 -7.68 1.33
N ARG A 168 20.63 -7.74 2.67
CA ARG A 168 21.83 -7.99 3.48
C ARG A 168 22.40 -9.40 3.27
N THR A 169 21.55 -10.42 3.13
CA THR A 169 22.02 -11.80 2.89
C THR A 169 22.58 -12.00 1.48
N MET A 170 22.12 -11.21 0.51
CA MET A 170 22.61 -11.24 -0.89
C MET A 170 23.86 -10.37 -1.13
N GLN A 171 24.29 -9.56 -0.16
CA GLN A 171 25.57 -8.85 -0.28
C GLN A 171 26.73 -9.84 -0.08
N PRO A 172 27.72 -9.87 -0.98
CA PRO A 172 28.89 -10.72 -0.79
C PRO A 172 29.64 -10.28 0.47
N VAL A 173 29.89 -11.24 1.38
CA VAL A 173 30.75 -11.02 2.55
C VAL A 173 32.12 -10.54 2.02
N PRO A 174 32.66 -9.41 2.50
CA PRO A 174 33.99 -8.98 2.11
C PRO A 174 34.98 -10.11 2.44
N LEU A 175 35.67 -10.64 1.43
CA LEU A 175 36.80 -11.54 1.65
C LEU A 175 37.79 -10.81 2.52
N ALA A 176 37.87 -11.19 3.80
CA ALA A 176 38.90 -10.69 4.68
C ALA A 176 40.24 -11.08 4.04
N SER A 177 41.03 -10.07 3.65
CA SER A 177 42.36 -10.26 3.11
C SER A 177 43.21 -10.98 4.15
N ALA A 178 43.30 -12.30 4.04
CA ALA A 178 44.23 -13.08 4.84
C ALA A 178 45.64 -12.71 4.39
N THR A 179 46.29 -11.83 5.16
CA THR A 179 47.73 -11.63 5.06
C THR A 179 48.40 -12.95 5.45
N VAL A 180 48.76 -13.74 4.46
CA VAL A 180 49.60 -14.93 4.64
C VAL A 180 50.97 -14.44 5.09
N ASN A 181 51.22 -14.51 6.39
CA ASN A 181 52.53 -14.28 6.96
C ASN A 181 53.37 -15.54 6.72
N VAL A 182 54.27 -15.51 5.72
CA VAL A 182 55.17 -16.63 5.43
C VAL A 182 56.34 -16.58 6.41
N PRO A 183 56.58 -17.60 7.25
CA PRO A 183 57.71 -17.62 8.14
C PRO A 183 58.96 -18.21 7.47
N GLY A 184 60.05 -17.44 7.49
CA GLY A 184 61.41 -17.96 7.63
C GLY A 184 62.24 -18.12 6.36
N ALA A 185 63.36 -17.40 6.32
CA ALA A 185 64.58 -17.87 5.67
C ALA A 185 65.71 -17.83 6.72
N PRO A 186 66.45 -18.92 6.95
CA PRO A 186 67.61 -18.91 7.84
C PRO A 186 68.82 -18.32 7.11
N ALA A 187 69.56 -17.44 7.78
CA ALA A 187 70.86 -16.98 7.30
C ALA A 187 71.90 -18.09 7.51
N GLY A 188 72.58 -18.47 6.43
CA GLY A 188 73.85 -19.20 6.46
C GLY A 188 75.04 -18.26 6.55
#